data_AF-A0AA35JH77-F1
#
_entry.id   AF-A0AA35JH77-F1
#
_cell.length_a   1.000
_cell.length_b   1.000
_cell.length_c   1.000
_cell.angle_alpha   90.00
_cell.angle_beta   90.00
_cell.angle_gamma   90.00
#
_symmetry.space_group_name_H-M   'P 1'
#
loop_
_entity.id
_entity.type
_entity.pdbx_description
1 polymer ?
#
loop_
_entity_poly.entity_id
_entity_poly.type
_entity_poly.pdbx_seq_one_letter_code
_entity_poly.pdbx_strand_id
1 'polypeptide(L)'
;MQDSNICTHCQLEENPNALLWVKCDSCPQWVHVKCVPLKRIHYPDIASPSVISYPKSSKEIKSYRCVNHHKEEFLAVFPRGLPNGKRQRDHREYEESNHISKRYNFRKNKDIDYIALNEGEAKREKMNHPHKETFLRCFEKWENNSNIISAAEFAATFNDIREPYKISDPWSSGVQVPRTDTNNGVLTVNDIMKIMGEDYHVDVMDVQTQMNENWTLGSWNRYFTHTEPGKRDRIRNVISLEVSNIKALELERPAAVKRNDLVDQIWNWNGRLGKVKDKEAEEDNPRPKVTKYILMSVKDAYTDFHLDFAGTSVYYNVISGQKKFLLFPPTQSNVDKYIEWSLKEYQNSFFLGDILEDGFAMELNAGDLFMIPSGYIHAVYTPADSLVFGGNFLAIRDLETHFRIVEIEKMTKVPRRFTFPKFDQVIGKLCEYIVLSKNKKTVGGSDTDLIAEVTNSTIELLYGYLIKPEVKYKPLNFASRKHLVKALADLVS
;
A
#
# COMPACT_ATOMS: atom_id res chain seq x y z
N MET A 1 5.27 21.51 -25.81
CA MET A 1 5.09 22.89 -26.33
C MET A 1 5.04 23.83 -25.15
N GLN A 2 6.03 24.71 -25.01
CA GLN A 2 6.13 25.66 -23.89
C GLN A 2 4.93 26.62 -23.87
N ASP A 3 4.38 26.89 -22.68
CA ASP A 3 3.38 27.94 -22.49
C ASP A 3 4.06 29.28 -22.79
N SER A 4 3.65 29.96 -23.87
CA SER A 4 4.12 31.30 -24.20
C SER A 4 3.63 32.28 -23.15
N ASN A 5 4.56 32.92 -22.43
CA ASN A 5 4.28 34.01 -21.48
C ASN A 5 3.94 35.34 -22.17
N ILE A 6 3.91 35.39 -23.50
CA ILE A 6 3.69 36.61 -24.28
C ILE A 6 2.23 36.67 -24.73
N CYS A 7 1.58 37.81 -24.50
CA CYS A 7 0.22 38.06 -24.97
C CYS A 7 0.21 38.17 -26.50
N THR A 8 -0.60 37.36 -27.18
CA THR A 8 -0.63 37.37 -28.66
C THR A 8 -1.15 38.66 -29.28
N HIS A 9 -1.84 39.51 -28.51
CA HIS A 9 -2.36 40.79 -29.00
C HIS A 9 -1.35 41.94 -28.86
N CYS A 10 -0.73 42.09 -27.69
CA CYS A 10 0.18 43.21 -27.43
C CYS A 10 1.65 42.83 -27.51
N GLN A 11 1.97 41.54 -27.66
CA GLN A 11 3.34 41.00 -27.72
C GLN A 11 4.19 41.37 -26.49
N LEU A 12 3.54 41.60 -25.34
CA LEU A 12 4.18 41.88 -24.06
C LEU A 12 4.01 40.71 -23.09
N GLU A 13 5.04 40.45 -22.29
CA GLU A 13 5.01 39.49 -21.18
C GLU A 13 4.33 40.06 -19.93
N GLU A 14 4.37 41.38 -19.75
CA GLU A 14 3.62 42.11 -18.72
C GLU A 14 3.08 43.41 -19.31
N ASN A 15 1.79 43.68 -19.11
CA ASN A 15 1.17 44.95 -19.48
C ASN A 15 0.61 45.63 -18.22
N PRO A 16 1.22 46.73 -17.75
CA PRO A 16 0.79 47.40 -16.52
C PRO A 16 -0.65 47.94 -16.61
N ASN A 17 -1.15 48.19 -17.83
CA ASN A 17 -2.51 48.63 -18.07
C ASN A 17 -3.52 47.48 -18.17
N ALA A 18 -3.08 46.22 -18.23
CA ALA A 18 -3.91 45.05 -18.52
C ALA A 18 -3.52 43.81 -17.69
N LEU A 19 -3.47 43.94 -16.36
CA LEU A 19 -2.96 42.93 -15.41
C LEU A 19 -3.69 41.58 -15.36
N LEU A 20 -4.87 41.46 -15.98
CA LEU A 20 -5.69 40.24 -15.95
C LEU A 20 -5.46 39.42 -17.22
N TRP A 21 -5.07 38.15 -17.06
CA TRP A 21 -4.80 37.22 -18.15
C TRP A 21 -5.87 36.14 -18.28
N VAL A 22 -6.09 35.69 -19.52
CA VAL A 22 -6.97 34.56 -19.83
C VAL A 22 -6.30 33.61 -20.83
N LYS A 23 -6.36 32.30 -20.57
CA LYS A 23 -5.85 31.24 -21.45
C LYS A 23 -6.95 30.70 -22.35
N CYS A 24 -6.62 30.37 -23.59
CA CYS A 24 -7.56 29.69 -24.49
C CYS A 24 -7.90 28.28 -23.96
N ASP A 25 -9.18 27.91 -24.00
CA ASP A 25 -9.64 26.59 -23.54
C ASP A 25 -9.08 25.43 -24.36
N SER A 26 -8.66 25.68 -25.60
CA SER A 26 -8.28 24.64 -26.57
C SER A 26 -6.79 24.63 -26.91
N CYS A 27 -6.00 25.62 -26.47
CA CYS A 27 -4.57 25.64 -26.74
C CYS A 27 -3.75 26.38 -25.67
N PRO A 28 -2.40 26.30 -25.72
CA PRO A 28 -1.51 27.01 -24.79
C PRO A 28 -1.53 28.55 -24.86
N GLN A 29 -2.33 29.16 -25.75
CA GLN A 29 -2.32 30.61 -26.00
C GLN A 29 -2.85 31.41 -24.81
N TRP A 30 -2.14 32.47 -24.46
CA TRP A 30 -2.50 33.43 -23.42
C TRP A 30 -2.71 34.83 -24.01
N VAL A 31 -3.70 35.55 -23.48
CA VAL A 31 -3.91 36.96 -23.78
C VAL A 31 -4.25 37.74 -22.51
N HIS A 32 -3.90 39.02 -22.50
CA HIS A 32 -4.48 39.95 -21.53
C HIS A 32 -5.95 40.17 -21.87
N VAL A 33 -6.81 40.11 -20.87
CA VAL A 33 -8.26 40.29 -21.01
C VAL A 33 -8.60 41.64 -21.64
N LYS A 34 -7.89 42.72 -21.26
CA LYS A 34 -8.11 44.05 -21.87
C LYS A 34 -7.60 44.18 -23.30
N CYS A 35 -6.83 43.21 -23.79
CA CYS A 35 -6.42 43.17 -25.18
C CYS A 35 -7.45 42.48 -26.08
N VAL A 36 -8.38 41.71 -25.52
CA VAL A 36 -9.50 41.14 -26.27
C VAL A 36 -10.49 42.26 -26.61
N PRO A 37 -10.85 42.54 -27.87
CA PRO A 37 -11.76 43.64 -28.17
C PRO A 37 -13.13 43.47 -27.48
N LEU A 38 -13.72 44.53 -26.90
CA LEU A 38 -15.01 44.47 -26.19
C LEU A 38 -16.14 43.79 -27.00
N LYS A 39 -16.14 43.97 -28.33
CA LYS A 39 -17.09 43.32 -29.26
C LYS A 39 -16.99 41.78 -29.30
N ARG A 40 -15.90 41.21 -28.78
CA ARG A 40 -15.63 39.77 -28.66
C ARG A 40 -16.00 39.22 -27.29
N ILE A 41 -16.51 40.06 -26.39
CA ILE A 41 -16.90 39.67 -25.03
C ILE A 41 -18.43 39.54 -24.99
N HIS A 42 -18.90 38.40 -24.47
CA HIS A 42 -20.31 38.04 -24.52
C HIS A 42 -20.84 37.55 -23.17
N TYR A 43 -22.09 37.88 -22.86
CA TYR A 43 -22.85 37.21 -21.81
C TYR A 43 -23.56 35.99 -22.42
N PRO A 44 -23.22 34.76 -22.03
CA PRO A 44 -23.74 33.55 -22.69
C PRO A 44 -25.25 33.37 -22.51
N ASP A 45 -25.84 33.99 -21.49
CA ASP A 45 -27.24 33.79 -21.08
C ASP A 45 -28.13 35.02 -21.37
N ILE A 46 -27.63 36.03 -22.11
CA ILE A 46 -28.37 37.26 -22.46
C ILE A 46 -28.18 37.57 -23.94
N ALA A 47 -29.28 37.63 -24.70
CA ALA A 47 -29.28 38.04 -26.10
C ALA A 47 -29.14 39.58 -26.24
N SER A 48 -27.92 40.09 -25.99
CA SER A 48 -27.51 41.51 -26.06
C SER A 48 -28.15 42.45 -25.01
N PRO A 49 -27.40 43.44 -24.46
CA PRO A 49 -26.56 44.36 -25.22
C PRO A 49 -25.05 44.18 -24.96
N SER A 50 -24.26 44.64 -25.92
CA SER A 50 -22.80 44.76 -25.93
C SER A 50 -22.17 44.97 -24.55
N VAL A 51 -21.15 44.17 -24.22
CA VAL A 51 -20.35 44.32 -23.01
C VAL A 51 -19.64 45.68 -23.04
N ILE A 52 -20.02 46.59 -22.13
CA ILE A 52 -19.55 47.99 -22.09
C ILE A 52 -18.27 48.12 -21.25
N SER A 53 -17.87 47.08 -20.53
CA SER A 53 -16.68 47.12 -19.68
C SER A 53 -16.03 45.75 -19.53
N TYR A 54 -14.70 45.73 -19.47
CA TYR A 54 -13.92 44.53 -19.19
C TYR A 54 -14.23 43.94 -17.80
N PRO A 55 -14.14 42.60 -17.66
CA PRO A 55 -14.25 41.97 -16.35
C PRO A 55 -13.10 42.44 -15.45
N LYS A 56 -13.42 42.73 -14.19
CA LYS A 56 -12.45 43.29 -13.23
C LYS A 56 -11.69 42.21 -12.49
N SER A 57 -12.22 40.99 -12.47
CA SER A 57 -11.62 39.83 -11.82
C SER A 57 -11.75 38.57 -12.67
N SER A 58 -10.90 37.58 -12.42
CA SER A 58 -10.97 36.27 -13.09
C SER A 58 -12.29 35.53 -12.81
N LYS A 59 -12.95 35.81 -11.67
CA LYS A 59 -14.24 35.21 -11.30
C LYS A 59 -15.39 35.61 -12.23
N GLU A 60 -15.22 36.71 -12.98
CA GLU A 60 -16.20 37.17 -13.96
C GLU A 60 -16.05 36.49 -15.33
N ILE A 61 -15.00 35.69 -15.55
CA ILE A 61 -14.72 35.04 -16.84
C ILE A 61 -15.19 33.59 -16.80
N LYS A 62 -15.97 33.17 -17.81
CA LYS A 62 -16.53 31.82 -17.94
C LYS A 62 -15.71 30.92 -18.86
N SER A 63 -15.22 31.47 -19.97
CA SER A 63 -14.41 30.73 -20.96
C SER A 63 -13.76 31.68 -21.98
N TYR A 64 -12.70 31.22 -22.64
CA TYR A 64 -12.06 31.98 -23.73
C TYR A 64 -11.59 31.06 -24.86
N ARG A 65 -11.93 31.42 -26.10
CA ARG A 65 -11.47 30.76 -27.32
C ARG A 65 -10.79 31.75 -28.25
N CYS A 66 -9.56 31.45 -28.64
CA CYS A 66 -8.81 32.27 -29.58
C CYS A 66 -9.30 32.06 -31.02
N VAL A 67 -8.83 32.91 -31.94
CA VAL A 67 -9.17 32.89 -33.37
C VAL A 67 -8.88 31.55 -34.07
N ASN A 68 -7.96 30.75 -33.56
CA ASN A 68 -7.65 29.43 -34.13
C ASN A 68 -8.66 28.34 -33.72
N HIS A 69 -9.45 28.58 -32.67
CA HIS A 69 -10.36 27.59 -32.08
C HIS A 69 -11.82 28.08 -32.01
N HIS A 70 -12.12 29.22 -32.61
CA HIS A 70 -13.46 29.75 -32.82
C HIS A 70 -13.45 30.69 -34.04
N LYS A 71 -14.56 30.77 -34.80
CA LYS A 71 -14.63 31.57 -36.05
C LYS A 71 -14.20 33.03 -35.87
N GLU A 72 -14.44 33.56 -34.67
CA GLU A 72 -13.95 34.84 -34.20
C GLU A 72 -13.47 34.68 -32.76
N GLU A 73 -12.53 35.48 -32.29
CA GLU A 73 -12.14 35.44 -30.87
C GLU A 73 -13.36 35.61 -29.95
N PHE A 74 -13.50 34.81 -28.90
CA PHE A 74 -14.69 34.78 -28.06
C PHE A 74 -14.34 34.65 -26.57
N LEU A 75 -14.76 35.63 -25.77
CA LEU A 75 -14.60 35.66 -24.31
C LEU A 75 -15.98 35.70 -23.64
N ALA A 76 -16.36 34.64 -22.94
CA ALA A 76 -17.62 34.60 -22.20
C ALA A 76 -17.42 35.10 -20.77
N VAL A 77 -18.36 35.92 -20.28
CA VAL A 77 -18.33 36.49 -18.93
C VAL A 77 -19.68 36.33 -18.21
N PHE A 78 -19.66 36.30 -16.87
CA PHE A 78 -20.88 36.26 -16.06
C PHE A 78 -21.57 37.63 -16.00
N PRO A 79 -22.92 37.71 -16.05
CA PRO A 79 -23.66 38.96 -15.84
C PRO A 79 -23.41 39.54 -14.44
N ARG A 80 -23.22 40.86 -14.33
CA ARG A 80 -23.11 41.52 -13.01
C ARG A 80 -24.47 41.54 -12.30
N GLY A 81 -24.54 40.93 -11.12
CA GLY A 81 -25.55 41.21 -10.08
C GLY A 81 -26.96 40.65 -10.30
N LEU A 82 -27.24 39.48 -9.71
CA LEU A 82 -28.55 39.20 -9.12
C LEU A 82 -28.44 39.43 -7.60
N PRO A 83 -29.31 40.24 -6.98
CA PRO A 83 -29.16 40.62 -5.58
C PRO A 83 -29.64 39.48 -4.69
N ASN A 84 -28.73 38.84 -3.95
CA ASN A 84 -29.10 38.09 -2.75
C ASN A 84 -28.32 38.62 -1.55
N GLY A 85 -29.03 39.44 -0.76
CA GLY A 85 -29.03 39.43 0.69
C GLY A 85 -27.70 39.49 1.46
N LYS A 86 -27.51 40.67 2.06
CA LYS A 86 -26.94 40.97 3.40
C LYS A 86 -25.58 41.69 3.43
N ARG A 87 -25.75 43.02 3.60
CA ARG A 87 -25.00 43.99 4.42
C ARG A 87 -23.47 43.96 4.39
N GLN A 88 -22.97 45.02 3.75
CA GLN A 88 -21.68 45.70 3.93
C GLN A 88 -21.24 45.77 5.41
N ARG A 89 -19.95 45.53 5.64
CA ARG A 89 -19.18 46.25 6.67
C ARG A 89 -18.34 47.30 5.96
N ASP A 90 -18.35 48.49 6.54
CA ASP A 90 -17.65 49.68 6.05
C ASP A 90 -16.12 49.57 6.08
N HIS A 91 -15.55 50.32 5.14
CA HIS A 91 -14.15 50.59 4.85
C HIS A 91 -13.22 50.78 6.04
N ARG A 92 -11.96 50.33 5.89
CA ARG A 92 -10.77 51.19 5.99
C ARG A 92 -9.70 50.73 5.01
N GLU A 93 -9.27 51.66 4.18
CA GLU A 93 -8.13 51.60 3.28
C GLU A 93 -6.83 51.54 4.08
N TYR A 94 -5.91 50.66 3.66
CA TYR A 94 -4.47 50.93 3.62
C TYR A 94 -3.91 50.11 2.45
N GLU A 95 -3.50 50.81 1.41
CA GLU A 95 -2.74 50.26 0.28
C GLU A 95 -1.32 49.94 0.77
N GLU A 96 -0.91 48.68 0.61
CA GLU A 96 0.48 48.38 0.27
C GLU A 96 0.49 47.53 -1.00
N SER A 97 1.18 48.08 -1.98
CA SER A 97 1.36 47.63 -3.35
C SER A 97 2.17 46.34 -3.40
N ASN A 98 1.55 45.26 -3.88
CA ASN A 98 2.27 44.17 -4.52
C ASN A 98 1.56 43.86 -5.85
N HIS A 99 2.14 44.36 -6.94
CA HIS A 99 1.70 44.11 -8.32
C HIS A 99 1.88 42.63 -8.68
N ILE A 100 0.89 41.80 -8.34
CA ILE A 100 0.86 40.38 -8.73
C ILE A 100 -0.01 40.23 -9.99
N SER A 101 0.63 39.89 -11.11
CA SER A 101 -0.02 39.46 -12.35
C SER A 101 -0.87 38.20 -12.10
N LYS A 102 -2.20 38.27 -12.32
CA LYS A 102 -3.12 37.14 -12.06
C LYS A 102 -3.41 36.38 -13.37
N ARG A 103 -2.80 35.20 -13.51
CA ARG A 103 -3.03 34.28 -14.64
C ARG A 103 -4.08 33.22 -14.29
N TYR A 104 -5.15 33.11 -15.08
CA TYR A 104 -6.26 32.18 -14.86
C TYR A 104 -6.38 31.14 -15.99
N ASN A 105 -6.45 29.86 -15.63
CA ASN A 105 -6.43 28.72 -16.54
C ASN A 105 -7.71 27.88 -16.37
N PHE A 106 -8.42 27.59 -17.46
CA PHE A 106 -9.66 26.79 -17.48
C PHE A 106 -9.44 25.30 -17.71
N ARG A 107 -8.19 24.82 -17.87
CA ARG A 107 -7.91 23.39 -17.76
C ARG A 107 -8.38 22.95 -16.37
N LYS A 108 -9.18 21.87 -16.28
CA LYS A 108 -9.50 21.20 -15.00
C LYS A 108 -8.22 21.18 -14.18
N ASN A 109 -8.15 21.99 -13.12
CA ASN A 109 -7.01 21.97 -12.23
C ASN A 109 -6.92 20.55 -11.72
N LYS A 110 -5.79 19.89 -11.97
CA LYS A 110 -5.45 18.67 -11.25
C LYS A 110 -5.49 19.05 -9.78
N ASP A 111 -6.39 18.44 -9.00
CA ASP A 111 -6.53 18.78 -7.59
C ASP A 111 -5.16 18.65 -6.95
N ILE A 112 -4.69 19.73 -6.36
CA ILE A 112 -3.34 19.84 -5.83
C ILE A 112 -3.39 19.38 -4.37
N ASP A 113 -2.41 18.59 -3.94
CA ASP A 113 -2.26 18.24 -2.52
C ASP A 113 -1.72 19.45 -1.74
N TYR A 114 -2.64 20.21 -1.15
CA TYR A 114 -2.30 21.39 -0.35
C TYR A 114 -1.61 21.05 0.97
N ILE A 115 -1.70 19.79 1.46
CA ILE A 115 -0.99 19.36 2.68
C ILE A 115 0.50 19.26 2.36
N ALA A 116 0.84 18.54 1.29
CA ALA A 116 2.21 18.44 0.79
C ALA A 116 2.84 19.81 0.53
N LEU A 117 2.09 20.74 -0.09
CA LEU A 117 2.55 22.12 -0.31
C LEU A 117 2.76 22.92 0.98
N ASN A 118 1.91 22.73 1.98
CA ASN A 118 2.05 23.40 3.27
C ASN A 118 3.22 22.85 4.08
N GLU A 119 3.61 21.60 3.85
CA GLU A 119 4.78 20.93 4.46
C GLU A 119 6.09 21.20 3.69
N GLY A 120 6.05 22.03 2.63
CA GLY A 120 7.23 22.42 1.85
C GLY A 120 7.62 21.42 0.75
N GLU A 121 6.77 20.43 0.46
CA GLU A 121 7.00 19.48 -0.62
C GLU A 121 6.62 20.07 -2.00
N ALA A 122 7.21 19.50 -3.06
CA ALA A 122 6.88 19.86 -4.43
C ALA A 122 5.39 19.64 -4.74
N LYS A 123 4.84 20.39 -5.70
CA LYS A 123 3.43 20.32 -6.12
C LYS A 123 3.05 18.90 -6.54
N ARG A 124 2.24 18.21 -5.72
CA ARG A 124 1.70 16.86 -5.99
C ARG A 124 0.22 16.92 -6.41
N GLU A 125 -0.19 15.93 -7.21
CA GLU A 125 -1.58 15.74 -7.61
C GLU A 125 -2.30 14.85 -6.59
N LYS A 126 -3.41 15.34 -6.04
CA LYS A 126 -4.22 14.72 -4.97
C LYS A 126 -4.66 13.28 -5.27
N MET A 127 -4.91 12.99 -6.55
CA MET A 127 -5.45 11.71 -7.03
C MET A 127 -4.45 10.94 -7.92
N ASN A 128 -3.16 11.30 -7.87
CA ASN A 128 -2.15 10.60 -8.67
C ASN A 128 -0.83 10.52 -7.90
N HIS A 129 -0.46 9.31 -7.48
CA HIS A 129 0.80 9.06 -6.79
C HIS A 129 1.98 9.38 -7.73
N PRO A 130 3.02 10.10 -7.27
CA PRO A 130 4.15 10.51 -8.12
C PRO A 130 4.89 9.33 -8.77
N HIS A 131 4.87 8.16 -8.13
CA HIS A 131 5.54 6.96 -8.64
C HIS A 131 4.68 6.11 -9.58
N LYS A 132 3.41 6.45 -9.83
CA LYS A 132 2.52 5.62 -10.66
C LYS A 132 3.11 5.31 -12.04
N GLU A 133 3.54 6.33 -12.76
CA GLU A 133 4.05 6.16 -14.13
C GLU A 133 5.37 5.37 -14.15
N THR A 134 6.27 5.69 -13.20
CA THR A 134 7.54 4.99 -13.03
C THR A 134 7.32 3.52 -12.66
N PHE A 135 6.36 3.24 -11.79
CA PHE A 135 5.95 1.89 -11.43
C PHE A 135 5.48 1.12 -12.65
N LEU A 136 4.57 1.68 -13.45
CA LEU A 136 4.03 1.00 -14.63
C LEU A 136 5.12 0.71 -15.67
N ARG A 137 6.03 1.66 -15.92
CA ARG A 137 7.19 1.43 -16.79
C ARG A 137 8.11 0.33 -16.26
N CYS A 138 8.37 0.30 -14.95
CA CYS A 138 9.19 -0.73 -14.33
C CYS A 138 8.48 -2.10 -14.34
N PHE A 139 7.16 -2.11 -14.16
CA PHE A 139 6.33 -3.29 -14.27
C PHE A 139 6.44 -3.92 -15.66
N GLU A 140 6.30 -3.14 -16.73
CA GLU A 140 6.45 -3.61 -18.12
C GLU A 140 7.84 -4.21 -18.39
N LYS A 141 8.90 -3.61 -17.83
CA LYS A 141 10.27 -4.12 -17.96
C LYS A 141 10.43 -5.53 -17.36
N TRP A 142 9.75 -5.81 -16.25
CA TRP A 142 9.94 -7.03 -15.45
C TRP A 142 8.74 -7.98 -15.51
N GLU A 143 7.82 -7.77 -16.45
CA GLU A 143 6.57 -8.52 -16.54
C GLU A 143 6.83 -10.03 -16.68
N ASN A 144 6.24 -10.81 -15.76
CA ASN A 144 6.33 -12.25 -15.73
C ASN A 144 4.94 -12.85 -15.86
N ASN A 145 4.79 -13.74 -16.86
CA ASN A 145 3.57 -14.50 -17.12
C ASN A 145 3.81 -16.02 -17.08
N SER A 146 4.99 -16.47 -16.65
CA SER A 146 5.43 -17.87 -16.72
C SER A 146 5.48 -18.56 -15.36
N ASN A 147 5.65 -17.84 -14.26
CA ASN A 147 5.74 -18.41 -12.91
C ASN A 147 4.35 -18.76 -12.39
N ILE A 148 3.79 -19.84 -12.95
CA ILE A 148 2.49 -20.38 -12.62
C ILE A 148 2.64 -21.87 -12.34
N ILE A 149 2.18 -22.32 -11.18
CA ILE A 149 2.23 -23.74 -10.77
C ILE A 149 0.88 -24.18 -10.20
N SER A 150 0.63 -25.49 -10.19
CA SER A 150 -0.57 -26.02 -9.55
C SER A 150 -0.49 -25.98 -8.03
N ALA A 151 -1.63 -26.01 -7.35
CA ALA A 151 -1.71 -26.11 -5.90
C ALA A 151 -1.05 -27.40 -5.37
N ALA A 152 -1.18 -28.50 -6.12
CA ALA A 152 -0.56 -29.78 -5.80
C ALA A 152 0.97 -29.71 -5.91
N GLU A 153 1.49 -29.09 -6.98
CA GLU A 153 2.92 -28.87 -7.17
C GLU A 153 3.48 -27.95 -6.08
N PHE A 154 2.84 -26.82 -5.81
CA PHE A 154 3.24 -25.92 -4.72
C PHE A 154 3.31 -26.63 -3.37
N ALA A 155 2.36 -27.52 -3.08
CA ALA A 155 2.38 -28.31 -1.85
C ALA A 155 3.52 -29.33 -1.82
N ALA A 156 3.84 -29.97 -2.95
CA ALA A 156 4.89 -30.98 -3.07
C ALA A 156 6.30 -30.40 -3.05
N THR A 157 6.50 -29.24 -3.69
CA THR A 157 7.80 -28.55 -3.82
C THR A 157 7.92 -27.38 -2.85
N PHE A 158 7.05 -27.30 -1.83
CA PHE A 158 7.00 -26.16 -0.90
C PHE A 158 8.41 -25.80 -0.42
N ASN A 159 9.19 -26.75 0.06
CA ASN A 159 10.53 -26.47 0.61
C ASN A 159 11.56 -25.96 -0.41
N ASP A 160 11.28 -26.06 -1.71
CA ASP A 160 12.15 -25.63 -2.81
C ASP A 160 11.69 -24.31 -3.46
N ILE A 161 10.52 -23.78 -3.09
CA ILE A 161 10.04 -22.49 -3.61
C ILE A 161 10.96 -21.35 -3.16
N ARG A 162 11.63 -20.70 -4.12
CA ARG A 162 12.51 -19.53 -3.92
C ARG A 162 12.10 -18.31 -4.75
N GLU A 163 11.12 -18.47 -5.63
CA GLU A 163 10.58 -17.42 -6.49
C GLU A 163 9.08 -17.22 -6.25
N PRO A 164 8.51 -16.07 -6.63
CA PRO A 164 7.07 -15.85 -6.54
C PRO A 164 6.32 -16.69 -7.57
N TYR A 165 5.16 -17.22 -7.20
CA TYR A 165 4.33 -18.04 -8.07
C TYR A 165 2.85 -17.69 -7.96
N LYS A 166 2.17 -17.64 -9.11
CA LYS A 166 0.72 -17.69 -9.16
C LYS A 166 0.26 -19.15 -9.14
N ILE A 167 -0.78 -19.45 -8.36
CA ILE A 167 -1.38 -20.77 -8.31
C ILE A 167 -2.45 -20.89 -9.41
N SER A 168 -2.31 -21.84 -10.32
CA SER A 168 -3.23 -22.01 -11.47
C SER A 168 -4.63 -22.44 -11.06
N ASP A 169 -4.76 -23.17 -9.95
CA ASP A 169 -6.01 -23.73 -9.44
C ASP A 169 -6.19 -23.38 -7.94
N PRO A 170 -6.45 -22.10 -7.60
CA PRO A 170 -6.52 -21.63 -6.21
C PRO A 170 -7.45 -22.45 -5.31
N TRP A 171 -8.61 -22.87 -5.81
CA TRP A 171 -9.60 -23.66 -5.07
C TRP A 171 -9.05 -25.00 -4.56
N SER A 172 -8.12 -25.61 -5.29
CA SER A 172 -7.46 -26.86 -4.89
C SER A 172 -6.43 -26.66 -3.78
N SER A 173 -6.00 -25.42 -3.50
CA SER A 173 -5.02 -25.12 -2.46
C SER A 173 -5.62 -25.20 -1.04
N GLY A 174 -6.94 -25.24 -0.91
CA GLY A 174 -7.65 -25.14 0.37
C GLY A 174 -7.85 -23.71 0.87
N VAL A 175 -7.47 -22.69 0.09
CA VAL A 175 -7.89 -21.31 0.38
C VAL A 175 -9.40 -21.20 0.29
N GLN A 176 -10.02 -20.57 1.29
CA GLN A 176 -11.47 -20.38 1.34
C GLN A 176 -11.79 -18.95 1.73
N VAL A 177 -12.71 -18.36 0.98
CA VAL A 177 -13.36 -17.08 1.27
C VAL A 177 -14.87 -17.35 1.27
N PRO A 178 -15.63 -16.81 2.24
CA PRO A 178 -17.07 -17.06 2.33
C PRO A 178 -17.78 -16.53 1.10
N ARG A 179 -18.79 -17.27 0.65
CA ARG A 179 -19.75 -16.76 -0.33
C ARG A 179 -20.85 -16.02 0.41
N THR A 180 -21.27 -14.89 -0.15
CA THR A 180 -22.33 -14.06 0.42
C THR A 180 -23.67 -14.32 -0.31
N ASP A 181 -24.79 -14.04 0.35
CA ASP A 181 -26.12 -14.14 -0.29
C ASP A 181 -26.38 -13.00 -1.30
N THR A 182 -25.47 -12.03 -1.37
CA THR A 182 -25.58 -10.84 -2.24
C THR A 182 -24.39 -10.76 -3.19
N ASN A 183 -24.39 -9.81 -4.13
CA ASN A 183 -23.24 -9.55 -5.02
C ASN A 183 -22.69 -10.80 -5.74
N ASN A 184 -23.57 -11.70 -6.20
CA ASN A 184 -23.22 -12.95 -6.88
C ASN A 184 -22.28 -13.88 -6.06
N GLY A 185 -22.34 -13.81 -4.73
CA GLY A 185 -21.51 -14.65 -3.86
C GLY A 185 -20.14 -14.07 -3.54
N VAL A 186 -19.86 -12.83 -3.90
CA VAL A 186 -18.57 -12.19 -3.66
C VAL A 186 -18.64 -11.37 -2.36
N LEU A 187 -17.68 -11.59 -1.46
CA LEU A 187 -17.53 -10.82 -0.23
C LEU A 187 -17.25 -9.34 -0.55
N THR A 188 -17.88 -8.42 0.19
CA THR A 188 -17.68 -6.97 0.03
C THR A 188 -17.24 -6.29 1.33
N VAL A 189 -16.73 -5.05 1.20
CA VAL A 189 -16.40 -4.20 2.35
C VAL A 189 -17.61 -3.99 3.27
N ASN A 190 -18.81 -3.91 2.69
CA ASN A 190 -20.04 -3.76 3.44
C ASN A 190 -20.38 -5.01 4.27
N ASP A 191 -20.10 -6.21 3.75
CA ASP A 191 -20.31 -7.46 4.48
C ASP A 191 -19.31 -7.60 5.63
N ILE A 192 -18.04 -7.27 5.39
CA ILE A 192 -17.00 -7.24 6.43
C ILE A 192 -17.39 -6.28 7.56
N MET A 193 -17.83 -5.07 7.20
CA MET A 193 -18.30 -4.07 8.16
C MET A 193 -19.50 -4.63 8.97
N LYS A 194 -20.48 -5.27 8.34
CA LYS A 194 -21.63 -5.86 9.04
C LYS A 194 -21.23 -6.96 10.03
N ILE A 195 -20.23 -7.77 9.66
CA ILE A 195 -19.75 -8.88 10.49
C ILE A 195 -18.95 -8.35 11.70
N MET A 196 -18.10 -7.35 11.49
CA MET A 196 -17.19 -6.83 12.52
C MET A 196 -17.79 -5.68 13.35
N GLY A 197 -18.82 -5.02 12.84
CA GLY A 197 -19.46 -3.85 13.42
C GLY A 197 -18.93 -2.52 12.86
N GLU A 198 -19.81 -1.52 12.79
CA GLU A 198 -19.49 -0.19 12.26
C GLU A 198 -18.39 0.53 13.05
N ASP A 199 -18.36 0.35 14.37
CA ASP A 199 -17.44 1.02 15.29
C ASP A 199 -16.05 0.35 15.38
N TYR A 200 -15.84 -0.78 14.68
CA TYR A 200 -14.56 -1.46 14.68
C TYR A 200 -13.49 -0.56 14.06
N HIS A 201 -12.36 -0.38 14.75
CA HIS A 201 -11.28 0.50 14.30
C HIS A 201 -10.37 -0.18 13.27
N VAL A 202 -9.97 0.59 12.26
CA VAL A 202 -9.08 0.16 11.19
C VAL A 202 -8.06 1.25 10.88
N ASP A 203 -6.81 0.83 10.65
CA ASP A 203 -5.76 1.73 10.18
C ASP A 203 -5.91 1.93 8.66
N VAL A 204 -6.10 3.18 8.27
CA VAL A 204 -6.30 3.62 6.89
C VAL A 204 -5.09 4.43 6.47
N MET A 205 -4.33 3.89 5.52
CA MET A 205 -3.17 4.56 4.94
C MET A 205 -3.61 5.62 3.94
N ASP A 206 -3.09 6.84 4.10
CA ASP A 206 -3.11 7.82 3.04
C ASP A 206 -2.02 7.49 2.01
N VAL A 207 -2.41 7.26 0.76
CA VAL A 207 -1.49 6.77 -0.27
C VAL A 207 -0.42 7.81 -0.62
N GLN A 208 -0.68 9.10 -0.46
CA GLN A 208 0.31 10.12 -0.85
C GLN A 208 1.41 10.30 0.19
N THR A 209 1.06 10.21 1.47
CA THR A 209 2.03 10.38 2.57
C THR A 209 2.58 9.05 3.08
N GLN A 210 1.94 7.93 2.71
CA GLN A 210 2.19 6.59 3.25
C GLN A 210 2.00 6.54 4.79
N MET A 211 1.23 7.48 5.36
CA MET A 211 0.94 7.54 6.80
C MET A 211 -0.45 6.98 7.11
N ASN A 212 -0.59 6.35 8.27
CA ASN A 212 -1.85 5.79 8.72
C ASN A 212 -2.65 6.78 9.57
N GLU A 213 -3.95 6.84 9.30
CA GLU A 213 -4.99 7.44 10.12
C GLU A 213 -5.85 6.33 10.74
N ASN A 214 -6.44 6.60 11.91
CA ASN A 214 -7.34 5.64 12.54
C ASN A 214 -8.80 5.98 12.22
N TRP A 215 -9.51 5.04 11.59
CA TRP A 215 -10.90 5.20 11.17
C TRP A 215 -11.76 4.09 11.77
N THR A 216 -13.09 4.24 11.69
CA THR A 216 -14.02 3.13 11.91
C THR A 216 -14.37 2.42 10.61
N LEU A 217 -14.74 1.13 10.66
CA LEU A 217 -15.18 0.38 9.47
C LEU A 217 -16.42 0.99 8.82
N GLY A 218 -17.32 1.60 9.60
CA GLY A 218 -18.46 2.35 9.05
C GLY A 218 -18.01 3.56 8.21
N SER A 219 -17.01 4.31 8.68
CA SER A 219 -16.43 5.44 7.95
C SER A 219 -15.69 4.97 6.70
N TRP A 220 -14.91 3.90 6.83
CA TRP A 220 -14.22 3.28 5.70
C TRP A 220 -15.18 2.77 4.63
N ASN A 221 -16.23 2.04 5.01
CA ASN A 221 -17.25 1.55 4.07
C ASN A 221 -18.02 2.69 3.38
N ARG A 222 -18.24 3.82 4.05
CA ARG A 222 -18.81 5.03 3.43
C ARG A 222 -17.86 5.60 2.36
N TYR A 223 -16.57 5.69 2.66
CA TYR A 223 -15.55 6.16 1.72
C TYR A 223 -15.34 5.20 0.54
N PHE A 224 -15.23 3.90 0.82
CA PHE A 224 -14.93 2.88 -0.18
C PHE A 224 -16.15 2.60 -1.07
N THR A 225 -17.28 2.23 -0.47
CA THR A 225 -18.44 1.68 -1.19
C THR A 225 -19.42 2.77 -1.64
N HIS A 226 -19.61 3.82 -0.84
CA HIS A 226 -20.69 4.80 -1.04
C HIS A 226 -20.22 6.13 -1.62
N THR A 227 -18.91 6.36 -1.71
CA THR A 227 -18.35 7.57 -2.32
C THR A 227 -17.82 7.23 -3.71
N GLU A 228 -18.41 7.86 -4.74
CA GLU A 228 -17.94 7.71 -6.12
C GLU A 228 -16.44 8.05 -6.23
N PRO A 229 -15.65 7.32 -7.04
CA PRO A 229 -14.21 7.54 -7.15
C PRO A 229 -13.80 9.00 -7.44
N GLY A 230 -14.56 9.71 -8.28
CA GLY A 230 -14.30 11.12 -8.61
C GLY A 230 -14.69 12.13 -7.51
N LYS A 231 -15.35 11.68 -6.44
CA LYS A 231 -15.74 12.46 -5.26
C LYS A 231 -14.91 12.13 -4.03
N ARG A 232 -14.04 11.12 -4.09
CA ARG A 232 -13.10 10.79 -3.01
C ARG A 232 -12.15 11.97 -2.81
N ASP A 233 -11.94 12.35 -1.57
CA ASP A 233 -11.09 13.47 -1.22
C ASP A 233 -9.62 13.12 -1.41
N ARG A 234 -9.15 11.95 -0.98
CA ARG A 234 -7.80 11.44 -1.24
C ARG A 234 -7.87 9.96 -1.58
N ILE A 235 -6.78 9.41 -2.11
CA ILE A 235 -6.62 7.97 -2.31
C ILE A 235 -6.16 7.36 -0.98
N ARG A 236 -6.95 6.43 -0.44
CA ARG A 236 -6.66 5.75 0.82
C ARG A 236 -6.70 4.24 0.65
N ASN A 237 -6.01 3.53 1.54
CA ASN A 237 -5.82 2.10 1.45
C ASN A 237 -5.87 1.45 2.84
N VAL A 238 -6.45 0.26 2.95
CA VAL A 238 -6.36 -0.57 4.15
C VAL A 238 -5.56 -1.82 3.79
N ILE A 239 -4.39 -1.99 4.41
CA ILE A 239 -3.48 -3.11 4.13
C ILE A 239 -3.26 -4.06 5.31
N SER A 240 -3.80 -3.73 6.48
CA SER A 240 -3.43 -4.40 7.74
C SER A 240 -4.61 -4.72 8.66
N LEU A 241 -5.83 -4.91 8.12
CA LEU A 241 -6.97 -5.37 8.93
C LEU A 241 -6.82 -6.85 9.25
N GLU A 242 -6.23 -7.14 10.41
CA GLU A 242 -6.01 -8.49 10.93
C GLU A 242 -7.30 -9.09 11.48
N VAL A 243 -7.64 -10.30 11.04
CA VAL A 243 -8.95 -10.92 11.31
C VAL A 243 -8.85 -12.36 11.81
N SER A 244 -7.69 -12.82 12.29
CA SER A 244 -7.54 -14.23 12.72
C SER A 244 -8.48 -14.63 13.85
N ASN A 245 -8.92 -13.68 14.68
CA ASN A 245 -9.89 -13.93 15.76
C ASN A 245 -11.37 -13.75 15.33
N ILE A 246 -11.63 -13.28 14.11
CA ILE A 246 -12.99 -13.04 13.62
C ILE A 246 -13.51 -14.29 12.91
N LYS A 247 -13.94 -15.29 13.70
CA LYS A 247 -14.38 -16.60 13.19
C LYS A 247 -15.58 -16.51 12.23
N ALA A 248 -16.43 -15.49 12.40
CA ALA A 248 -17.60 -15.26 11.56
C ALA A 248 -17.27 -14.93 10.09
N LEU A 249 -16.02 -14.57 9.77
CA LEU A 249 -15.60 -14.38 8.38
C LEU A 249 -15.30 -15.71 7.66
N GLU A 250 -15.19 -16.84 8.37
CA GLU A 250 -15.02 -18.19 7.76
C GLU A 250 -13.89 -18.29 6.70
N LEU A 251 -12.80 -17.55 6.91
CA LEU A 251 -11.65 -17.53 6.01
C LEU A 251 -10.71 -18.71 6.31
N GLU A 252 -10.27 -19.46 5.29
CA GLU A 252 -9.24 -20.49 5.43
C GLU A 252 -8.05 -20.24 4.52
N ARG A 253 -6.86 -20.42 5.07
CA ARG A 253 -5.59 -20.22 4.36
C ARG A 253 -5.24 -21.46 3.54
N PRO A 254 -4.38 -21.35 2.50
CA PRO A 254 -3.91 -22.53 1.77
C PRO A 254 -3.38 -23.62 2.71
N ALA A 255 -3.74 -24.88 2.44
CA ALA A 255 -3.40 -26.03 3.27
C ALA A 255 -1.88 -26.23 3.39
N ALA A 256 -1.13 -26.02 2.31
CA ALA A 256 0.33 -26.08 2.32
C ALA A 256 0.95 -24.99 3.21
N VAL A 257 0.36 -23.79 3.26
CA VAL A 257 0.80 -22.73 4.17
C VAL A 257 0.54 -23.13 5.62
N LYS A 258 -0.68 -23.58 5.95
CA LYS A 258 -1.06 -24.02 7.30
C LYS A 258 -0.22 -25.20 7.81
N ARG A 259 0.20 -26.10 6.92
CA ARG A 259 1.05 -27.25 7.27
C ARG A 259 2.46 -26.82 7.67
N ASN A 260 2.99 -25.78 7.02
CA ASN A 260 4.41 -25.40 7.08
C ASN A 260 4.70 -24.08 7.81
N ASP A 261 3.67 -23.34 8.24
CA ASP A 261 3.83 -22.16 9.10
C ASP A 261 4.32 -22.59 10.49
N LEU A 262 5.52 -22.11 10.85
CA LEU A 262 6.15 -22.37 12.15
C LEU A 262 5.19 -22.05 13.30
N VAL A 263 4.41 -20.98 13.20
CA VAL A 263 3.49 -20.59 14.27
C VAL A 263 2.38 -21.64 14.43
N ASP A 264 1.86 -22.23 13.37
CA ASP A 264 0.89 -23.34 13.48
C ASP A 264 1.49 -24.60 14.08
N GLN A 265 2.73 -24.89 13.71
CA GLN A 265 3.39 -26.12 14.09
C GLN A 265 3.74 -26.12 15.59
N ILE A 266 4.22 -24.99 16.11
CA ILE A 266 4.87 -24.95 17.44
C ILE A 266 4.17 -24.08 18.49
N TRP A 267 3.27 -23.15 18.12
CA TRP A 267 2.79 -22.16 19.09
C TRP A 267 2.06 -22.80 20.28
N ASN A 268 1.14 -23.72 19.99
CA ASN A 268 0.33 -24.46 20.97
C ASN A 268 1.02 -25.74 21.46
N TRP A 269 2.27 -25.98 21.06
CA TRP A 269 3.04 -27.11 21.55
C TRP A 269 3.66 -26.80 22.92
N ASN A 270 3.52 -27.76 23.83
CA ASN A 270 4.12 -27.77 25.16
C ASN A 270 4.82 -29.12 25.37
N GLY A 271 6.12 -29.12 25.66
CA GLY A 271 6.93 -30.33 25.83
C GLY A 271 6.42 -31.33 26.88
N ARG A 272 5.73 -30.84 27.93
CA ARG A 272 5.13 -31.65 29.01
C ARG A 272 3.73 -32.19 28.70
N LEU A 273 2.94 -31.44 27.94
CA LEU A 273 1.50 -31.71 27.72
C LEU A 273 1.15 -32.07 26.25
N GLY A 274 2.12 -32.02 25.34
CA GLY A 274 1.86 -32.13 23.91
C GLY A 274 1.20 -30.87 23.34
N LYS A 275 0.37 -31.02 22.30
CA LYS A 275 -0.44 -29.90 21.78
C LYS A 275 -1.56 -29.60 22.77
N VAL A 276 -1.56 -28.40 23.33
CA VAL A 276 -2.62 -27.89 24.21
C VAL A 276 -3.78 -27.39 23.34
N LYS A 277 -5.01 -27.46 23.83
CA LYS A 277 -6.19 -26.96 23.11
C LYS A 277 -6.10 -25.45 22.91
N ASP A 278 -6.45 -24.97 21.72
CA ASP A 278 -6.28 -23.57 21.31
C ASP A 278 -6.88 -22.55 22.30
N LYS A 279 -8.05 -22.86 22.88
CA LYS A 279 -8.73 -21.97 23.85
C LYS A 279 -7.91 -21.75 25.13
N GLU A 280 -7.29 -22.81 25.65
CA GLU A 280 -6.47 -22.74 26.88
C GLU A 280 -5.12 -22.06 26.61
N ALA A 281 -4.59 -22.18 25.39
CA ALA A 281 -3.34 -21.53 24.98
C ALA A 281 -3.51 -20.02 24.71
N GLU A 282 -4.68 -19.58 24.25
CA GLU A 282 -4.95 -18.20 23.85
C GLU A 282 -5.09 -17.22 25.04
N GLU A 283 -5.58 -17.68 26.19
CA GLU A 283 -5.75 -16.86 27.40
C GLU A 283 -4.42 -16.52 28.10
N ASP A 284 -3.47 -17.46 28.14
CA ASP A 284 -2.17 -17.27 28.83
C ASP A 284 -1.07 -16.70 27.90
N ASN A 285 -1.07 -17.07 26.62
CA ASN A 285 -0.07 -16.61 25.66
C ASN A 285 -0.64 -16.46 24.23
N PRO A 286 -1.25 -15.29 23.91
CA PRO A 286 -1.93 -15.10 22.64
C PRO A 286 -0.96 -15.23 21.46
N ARG A 287 -1.41 -15.91 20.41
CA ARG A 287 -0.65 -16.16 19.19
C ARG A 287 -0.30 -14.85 18.44
N PRO A 288 0.84 -14.79 17.75
CA PRO A 288 1.12 -13.77 16.74
C PRO A 288 -0.05 -13.63 15.74
N LYS A 289 -0.65 -12.44 15.70
CA LYS A 289 -1.76 -12.08 14.81
C LYS A 289 -1.22 -11.53 13.50
N VAL A 290 -0.84 -12.44 12.61
CA VAL A 290 -0.27 -12.10 11.29
C VAL A 290 -0.76 -13.02 10.17
N THR A 291 -1.65 -13.95 10.51
CA THR A 291 -1.94 -15.08 9.63
C THR A 291 -3.11 -14.84 8.70
N LYS A 292 -4.02 -13.91 9.02
CA LYS A 292 -5.21 -13.61 8.22
C LYS A 292 -5.45 -12.10 8.20
N TYR A 293 -5.33 -11.51 7.02
CA TYR A 293 -5.60 -10.11 6.75
C TYR A 293 -6.67 -9.95 5.67
N ILE A 294 -7.52 -8.94 5.85
CA ILE A 294 -8.33 -8.38 4.79
C ILE A 294 -7.69 -7.06 4.34
N LEU A 295 -7.43 -6.94 3.04
CA LEU A 295 -6.93 -5.70 2.46
C LEU A 295 -8.01 -5.12 1.54
N MET A 296 -8.23 -3.82 1.68
CA MET A 296 -9.25 -3.07 0.94
C MET A 296 -8.57 -1.86 0.32
N SER A 297 -8.43 -1.88 -0.99
CA SER A 297 -7.64 -0.86 -1.70
C SER A 297 -8.48 -0.22 -2.79
N VAL A 298 -8.57 1.09 -2.79
CA VAL A 298 -9.22 1.79 -3.90
C VAL A 298 -8.32 1.82 -5.13
N LYS A 299 -8.92 2.03 -6.30
CA LYS A 299 -8.24 2.30 -7.55
C LYS A 299 -7.21 3.43 -7.38
N ASP A 300 -6.08 3.24 -8.05
CA ASP A 300 -4.90 4.11 -8.02
C ASP A 300 -4.15 4.10 -6.68
N ALA A 301 -4.53 3.22 -5.73
CA ALA A 301 -3.75 3.02 -4.50
C ALA A 301 -2.37 2.43 -4.81
N TYR A 302 -1.37 2.95 -4.10
CA TYR A 302 0.04 2.57 -4.18
C TYR A 302 0.58 2.31 -2.76
N THR A 303 1.28 1.19 -2.60
CA THR A 303 2.09 0.87 -1.43
C THR A 303 3.53 0.79 -1.89
N ASP A 304 4.41 1.60 -1.29
CA ASP A 304 5.79 1.72 -1.72
C ASP A 304 6.63 0.47 -1.40
N PHE A 305 7.90 0.46 -1.86
CA PHE A 305 8.80 -0.66 -1.65
C PHE A 305 9.00 -0.97 -0.17
N HIS A 306 8.81 -2.23 0.20
CA HIS A 306 9.02 -2.71 1.56
C HIS A 306 9.48 -4.16 1.59
N LEU A 307 10.02 -4.54 2.74
CA LEU A 307 10.16 -5.93 3.15
C LEU A 307 9.03 -6.26 4.13
N ASP A 308 8.41 -7.42 3.95
CA ASP A 308 7.51 -7.95 4.97
C ASP A 308 8.28 -8.19 6.28
N PHE A 309 7.58 -7.97 7.40
CA PHE A 309 8.20 -8.06 8.71
C PHE A 309 8.82 -9.43 8.96
N ALA A 310 10.00 -9.42 9.58
CA ALA A 310 10.88 -10.56 9.77
C ALA A 310 11.12 -11.42 8.51
N GLY A 311 10.94 -10.86 7.31
CA GLY A 311 11.10 -11.60 6.07
C GLY A 311 10.04 -12.66 5.84
N THR A 312 8.86 -12.52 6.43
CA THR A 312 7.79 -13.53 6.26
C THR A 312 7.47 -13.78 4.78
N SER A 313 7.09 -15.01 4.48
CA SER A 313 6.45 -15.34 3.20
C SER A 313 4.98 -14.92 3.24
N VAL A 314 4.37 -14.68 2.08
CA VAL A 314 2.99 -14.19 1.94
C VAL A 314 2.19 -15.07 1.01
N TYR A 315 0.94 -15.36 1.38
CA TYR A 315 -0.09 -15.80 0.44
C TYR A 315 -1.09 -14.65 0.21
N TYR A 316 -1.53 -14.48 -1.02
CA TYR A 316 -2.32 -13.32 -1.44
C TYR A 316 -3.43 -13.74 -2.41
N ASN A 317 -4.68 -13.79 -1.95
CA ASN A 317 -5.84 -14.14 -2.76
C ASN A 317 -6.67 -12.90 -3.07
N VAL A 318 -6.83 -12.59 -4.36
CA VAL A 318 -7.66 -11.46 -4.81
C VAL A 318 -9.11 -11.90 -4.85
N ILE A 319 -9.94 -11.39 -3.94
CA ILE A 319 -11.37 -11.68 -3.90
C ILE A 319 -12.09 -10.94 -5.03
N SER A 320 -11.76 -9.65 -5.20
CA SER A 320 -12.27 -8.79 -6.26
C SER A 320 -11.25 -7.71 -6.63
N GLY A 321 -11.38 -7.17 -7.84
CA GLY A 321 -10.48 -6.12 -8.35
C GLY A 321 -9.23 -6.65 -9.03
N GLN A 322 -8.15 -5.86 -8.96
CA GLN A 322 -6.89 -6.11 -9.64
C GLN A 322 -5.72 -5.55 -8.85
N LYS A 323 -4.58 -6.25 -8.87
CA LYS A 323 -3.31 -5.82 -8.30
C LYS A 323 -2.18 -5.98 -9.29
N LYS A 324 -1.19 -5.10 -9.22
CA LYS A 324 0.10 -5.24 -9.90
C LYS A 324 1.19 -5.23 -8.83
N PHE A 325 1.95 -6.31 -8.77
CA PHE A 325 3.12 -6.42 -7.90
C PHE A 325 4.39 -6.20 -8.72
N LEU A 326 5.32 -5.46 -8.14
CA LEU A 326 6.70 -5.36 -8.61
C LEU A 326 7.60 -5.82 -7.48
N LEU A 327 8.32 -6.92 -7.67
CA LEU A 327 9.12 -7.59 -6.66
C LEU A 327 10.57 -7.72 -7.10
N PHE A 328 11.49 -7.72 -6.15
CA PHE A 328 12.92 -7.88 -6.38
C PHE A 328 13.49 -8.88 -5.36
N PRO A 329 14.35 -9.82 -5.79
CA PRO A 329 14.88 -10.86 -4.90
C PRO A 329 15.82 -10.27 -3.84
N PRO A 330 15.90 -10.89 -2.64
CA PRO A 330 16.74 -10.45 -1.52
C PRO A 330 18.26 -10.71 -1.73
N THR A 331 18.79 -10.42 -2.92
CA THR A 331 20.23 -10.47 -3.17
C THR A 331 20.96 -9.46 -2.27
N GLN A 332 22.25 -9.68 -2.02
CA GLN A 332 23.05 -8.74 -1.22
C GLN A 332 23.02 -7.32 -1.80
N SER A 333 23.20 -7.20 -3.13
CA SER A 333 23.11 -5.95 -3.90
C SER A 333 21.75 -5.24 -3.69
N ASN A 334 20.62 -5.94 -3.86
CA ASN A 334 19.28 -5.35 -3.70
C ASN A 334 18.98 -4.92 -2.25
N VAL A 335 19.38 -5.75 -1.27
CA VAL A 335 19.20 -5.45 0.15
C VAL A 335 20.00 -4.21 0.56
N ASP A 336 21.26 -4.10 0.13
CA ASP A 336 22.09 -2.94 0.47
C ASP A 336 21.50 -1.63 -0.09
N LYS A 337 21.01 -1.67 -1.33
CA LYS A 337 20.29 -0.55 -1.96
C LYS A 337 19.00 -0.20 -1.22
N TYR A 338 18.25 -1.20 -0.76
CA TYR A 338 17.04 -1.00 0.06
C TYR A 338 17.36 -0.34 1.39
N ILE A 339 18.40 -0.80 2.11
CA ILE A 339 18.84 -0.21 3.36
C ILE A 339 19.21 1.27 3.14
N GLU A 340 20.06 1.56 2.15
CA GLU A 340 20.46 2.93 1.83
C GLU A 340 19.24 3.82 1.51
N TRP A 341 18.32 3.32 0.68
CA TRP A 341 17.11 4.04 0.31
C TRP A 341 16.19 4.31 1.50
N SER A 342 15.96 3.32 2.36
CA SER A 342 15.06 3.43 3.53
C SER A 342 15.55 4.41 4.60
N LEU A 343 16.83 4.74 4.59
CA LEU A 343 17.45 5.69 5.52
C LEU A 343 17.47 7.13 4.98
N LYS A 344 16.98 7.40 3.76
CA LYS A 344 16.95 8.75 3.17
C LYS A 344 15.83 9.59 3.77
N GLU A 345 16.13 10.84 4.09
CA GLU A 345 15.13 11.81 4.60
C GLU A 345 13.98 12.05 3.61
N TYR A 346 14.27 11.96 2.30
CA TYR A 346 13.29 12.13 1.22
C TYR A 346 13.04 10.83 0.46
N GLN A 347 12.93 9.70 1.16
CA GLN A 347 12.70 8.36 0.60
C GLN A 347 11.62 8.36 -0.50
N ASN A 348 10.45 8.95 -0.23
CA ASN A 348 9.28 9.00 -1.12
C ASN A 348 9.49 9.83 -2.41
N SER A 349 10.65 10.49 -2.57
CA SER A 349 11.02 11.19 -3.81
C SER A 349 11.78 10.31 -4.79
N PHE A 350 12.27 9.14 -4.36
CA PHE A 350 13.09 8.22 -5.14
C PHE A 350 12.39 6.89 -5.34
N PHE A 351 12.14 6.53 -6.59
CA PHE A 351 11.58 5.23 -6.92
C PHE A 351 12.67 4.15 -6.90
N LEU A 352 12.69 3.32 -5.85
CA LEU A 352 13.74 2.32 -5.62
C LEU A 352 13.87 1.31 -6.77
N GLY A 353 12.77 0.97 -7.44
CA GLY A 353 12.75 0.01 -8.55
C GLY A 353 13.59 0.40 -9.77
N ASP A 354 14.07 1.65 -9.88
CA ASP A 354 15.00 2.07 -10.95
C ASP A 354 16.42 1.52 -10.75
N ILE A 355 16.82 1.19 -9.51
CA ILE A 355 18.18 0.74 -9.17
C ILE A 355 18.27 -0.72 -8.72
N LEU A 356 17.13 -1.38 -8.47
CA LEU A 356 17.10 -2.80 -8.12
C LEU A 356 17.24 -3.69 -9.36
N GLU A 357 17.82 -4.87 -9.15
CA GLU A 357 18.20 -5.84 -10.19
C GLU A 357 17.33 -7.11 -10.10
N ASP A 358 17.22 -7.82 -11.23
CA ASP A 358 16.49 -9.10 -11.35
C ASP A 358 15.02 -9.00 -10.92
N GLY A 359 14.34 -7.96 -11.38
CA GLY A 359 12.95 -7.71 -11.04
C GLY A 359 11.99 -8.76 -11.58
N PHE A 360 10.87 -8.90 -10.88
CA PHE A 360 9.76 -9.77 -11.21
C PHE A 360 8.47 -8.97 -11.05
N ALA A 361 7.61 -8.93 -12.07
CA ALA A 361 6.35 -8.21 -12.00
C ALA A 361 5.17 -9.14 -12.35
N MET A 362 4.11 -9.08 -11.56
CA MET A 362 2.95 -9.96 -11.69
C MET A 362 1.64 -9.19 -11.56
N GLU A 363 0.76 -9.37 -12.53
CA GLU A 363 -0.61 -8.88 -12.46
C GLU A 363 -1.51 -9.96 -11.86
N LEU A 364 -2.32 -9.58 -10.88
CA LEU A 364 -3.29 -10.45 -10.23
C LEU A 364 -4.70 -9.93 -10.47
N ASN A 365 -5.58 -10.82 -10.92
CA ASN A 365 -7.00 -10.56 -11.15
C ASN A 365 -7.85 -11.25 -10.09
N ALA A 366 -9.12 -10.87 -9.99
CA ALA A 366 -10.08 -11.54 -9.12
C ALA A 366 -10.07 -13.06 -9.30
N GLY A 367 -9.95 -13.79 -8.21
CA GLY A 367 -9.81 -15.25 -8.15
C GLY A 367 -8.36 -15.73 -8.01
N ASP A 368 -7.35 -14.94 -8.41
CA ASP A 368 -5.96 -15.37 -8.37
C ASP A 368 -5.47 -15.60 -6.93
N LEU A 369 -4.58 -16.58 -6.76
CA LEU A 369 -3.80 -16.81 -5.54
C LEU A 369 -2.33 -16.68 -5.89
N PHE A 370 -1.61 -15.84 -5.16
CA PHE A 370 -0.21 -15.54 -5.37
C PHE A 370 0.60 -15.84 -4.12
N MET A 371 1.76 -16.46 -4.31
CA MET A 371 2.68 -16.86 -3.26
C MET A 371 3.97 -16.08 -3.42
N ILE A 372 4.37 -15.35 -2.37
CA ILE A 372 5.62 -14.59 -2.32
C ILE A 372 6.52 -15.26 -1.27
N PRO A 373 7.70 -15.75 -1.66
CA PRO A 373 8.64 -16.34 -0.72
C PRO A 373 9.35 -15.27 0.12
N SER A 374 10.04 -15.72 1.15
CA SER A 374 10.70 -14.87 2.15
C SER A 374 11.64 -13.84 1.53
N GLY A 375 11.48 -12.58 1.96
CA GLY A 375 12.43 -11.50 1.75
C GLY A 375 12.38 -10.75 0.43
N TYR A 376 11.38 -10.97 -0.43
CA TYR A 376 11.23 -10.15 -1.62
C TYR A 376 10.90 -8.69 -1.26
N ILE A 377 11.71 -7.77 -1.78
CA ILE A 377 11.45 -6.33 -1.70
C ILE A 377 10.38 -6.03 -2.73
N HIS A 378 9.25 -5.44 -2.34
CA HIS A 378 8.16 -5.26 -3.29
C HIS A 378 7.33 -3.99 -3.08
N ALA A 379 6.78 -3.50 -4.17
CA ALA A 379 5.80 -2.41 -4.23
C ALA A 379 4.52 -2.91 -4.92
N VAL A 380 3.38 -2.31 -4.58
CA VAL A 380 2.06 -2.74 -5.07
C VAL A 380 1.28 -1.57 -5.60
N TYR A 381 0.75 -1.72 -6.82
CA TYR A 381 -0.19 -0.79 -7.43
C TYR A 381 -1.56 -1.45 -7.60
N THR A 382 -2.62 -0.66 -7.46
CA THR A 382 -4.02 -1.13 -7.48
C THR A 382 -4.77 -0.50 -8.66
N PRO A 383 -4.88 -1.17 -9.83
CA PRO A 383 -5.56 -0.60 -10.99
C PRO A 383 -7.08 -0.44 -10.86
N ALA A 384 -7.71 -1.20 -9.96
CA ALA A 384 -9.15 -1.19 -9.71
C ALA A 384 -9.45 -1.37 -8.21
N ASP A 385 -10.56 -0.83 -7.71
CA ASP A 385 -11.01 -1.07 -6.33
C ASP A 385 -10.97 -2.59 -6.06
N SER A 386 -10.28 -3.00 -5.00
CA SER A 386 -9.91 -4.38 -4.74
C SER A 386 -10.16 -4.78 -3.30
N LEU A 387 -10.61 -6.02 -3.14
CA LEU A 387 -10.69 -6.73 -1.87
C LEU A 387 -9.80 -7.97 -1.94
N VAL A 388 -8.99 -8.19 -0.91
CA VAL A 388 -8.02 -9.27 -0.87
C VAL A 388 -8.06 -9.95 0.48
N PHE A 389 -7.92 -11.27 0.46
CA PHE A 389 -7.58 -12.06 1.63
C PHE A 389 -6.13 -12.54 1.54
N GLY A 390 -5.30 -12.16 2.50
CA GLY A 390 -3.89 -12.53 2.54
C GLY A 390 -3.42 -12.88 3.94
N GLY A 391 -2.13 -13.18 4.06
CA GLY A 391 -1.53 -13.49 5.36
C GLY A 391 -0.04 -13.79 5.24
N ASN A 392 0.66 -13.56 6.35
CA ASN A 392 2.09 -13.79 6.48
C ASN A 392 2.34 -15.10 7.24
N PHE A 393 3.44 -15.77 6.93
CA PHE A 393 3.88 -16.97 7.64
C PHE A 393 5.40 -17.09 7.67
N LEU A 394 5.90 -17.80 8.68
CA LEU A 394 7.32 -18.15 8.80
C LEU A 394 7.47 -19.62 8.42
N ALA A 395 8.41 -19.97 7.55
CA ALA A 395 8.76 -21.35 7.23
C ALA A 395 10.19 -21.66 7.70
N ILE A 396 10.45 -22.90 8.10
CA ILE A 396 11.78 -23.33 8.56
C ILE A 396 12.85 -23.21 7.48
N ARG A 397 12.48 -23.45 6.21
CA ARG A 397 13.38 -23.35 5.05
C ARG A 397 13.98 -21.95 4.87
N ASP A 398 13.32 -20.92 5.41
CA ASP A 398 13.64 -19.51 5.20
C ASP A 398 14.32 -18.87 6.43
N LEU A 399 14.74 -19.66 7.43
CA LEU A 399 15.28 -19.16 8.71
C LEU A 399 16.45 -18.18 8.56
N GLU A 400 17.37 -18.44 7.63
CA GLU A 400 18.49 -17.54 7.36
C GLU A 400 18.00 -16.17 6.90
N THR A 401 17.06 -16.14 5.95
CA THR A 401 16.43 -14.92 5.46
C THR A 401 15.67 -14.19 6.56
N HIS A 402 14.93 -14.91 7.41
CA HIS A 402 14.21 -14.30 8.54
C HIS A 402 15.17 -13.59 9.48
N PHE A 403 16.27 -14.24 9.87
CA PHE A 403 17.26 -13.64 10.77
C PHE A 403 17.95 -12.45 10.14
N ARG A 404 18.30 -12.54 8.85
CA ARG A 404 18.89 -11.42 8.12
C ARG A 404 17.95 -10.21 8.09
N ILE A 405 16.67 -10.42 7.81
CA ILE A 405 15.69 -9.32 7.74
C ILE A 405 15.40 -8.73 9.11
N VAL A 406 15.35 -9.52 10.18
CA VAL A 406 15.25 -8.98 11.55
C VAL A 406 16.45 -8.08 11.90
N GLU A 407 17.66 -8.39 11.43
CA GLU A 407 18.80 -7.47 11.61
C GLU A 407 18.64 -6.20 10.76
N ILE A 408 18.14 -6.32 9.53
CA ILE A 408 17.85 -5.16 8.66
C ILE A 408 16.81 -4.24 9.31
N GLU A 409 15.72 -4.78 9.85
CA GLU A 409 14.70 -4.01 10.58
C GLU A 409 15.30 -3.19 11.73
N LYS A 410 16.27 -3.78 12.45
CA LYS A 410 17.00 -3.06 13.52
C LYS A 410 17.88 -1.95 12.93
N MET A 411 18.61 -2.22 11.85
CA MET A 411 19.48 -1.25 11.17
C MET A 411 18.70 -0.06 10.62
N THR A 412 17.54 -0.31 10.02
CA THR A 412 16.65 0.71 9.45
C THR A 412 15.67 1.30 10.48
N LYS A 413 15.80 0.90 11.76
CA LYS A 413 15.04 1.43 12.89
C LYS A 413 13.52 1.29 12.72
N VAL A 414 13.07 0.17 12.14
CA VAL A 414 11.65 -0.13 11.99
C VAL A 414 10.97 -0.10 13.37
N PRO A 415 9.90 0.69 13.56
CA PRO A 415 9.19 0.71 14.82
C PRO A 415 8.65 -0.67 15.19
N ARG A 416 8.79 -1.07 16.46
CA ARG A 416 8.43 -2.41 16.94
C ARG A 416 6.99 -2.86 16.60
N ARG A 417 6.05 -1.92 16.48
CA ARG A 417 4.65 -2.21 16.09
C ARG A 417 4.51 -2.74 14.66
N PHE A 418 5.53 -2.51 13.81
CA PHE A 418 5.59 -2.95 12.43
C PHE A 418 6.56 -4.13 12.22
N THR A 419 7.16 -4.65 13.29
CA THR A 419 7.99 -5.87 13.27
C THR A 419 7.17 -7.10 13.66
N PHE A 420 7.65 -8.30 13.33
CA PHE A 420 6.91 -9.54 13.63
C PHE A 420 6.65 -9.67 15.15
N PRO A 421 5.38 -9.83 15.58
CA PRO A 421 5.05 -9.90 17.00
C PRO A 421 5.58 -11.19 17.61
N LYS A 422 6.32 -11.07 18.72
CA LYS A 422 6.86 -12.20 19.50
C LYS A 422 7.82 -13.11 18.69
N PHE A 423 8.57 -12.55 17.73
CA PHE A 423 9.54 -13.30 16.92
C PHE A 423 10.51 -14.16 17.75
N ASP A 424 11.18 -13.56 18.74
CA ASP A 424 12.07 -14.28 19.68
C ASP A 424 11.39 -15.47 20.37
N GLN A 425 10.10 -15.36 20.66
CA GLN A 425 9.33 -16.42 21.31
C GLN A 425 8.99 -17.55 20.34
N VAL A 426 8.70 -17.25 19.08
CA VAL A 426 8.52 -18.26 18.03
C VAL A 426 9.83 -19.04 17.84
N ILE A 427 10.95 -18.35 17.65
CA ILE A 427 12.25 -18.99 17.44
C ILE A 427 12.68 -19.79 18.69
N GLY A 428 12.50 -19.23 19.88
CA GLY A 428 12.76 -19.94 21.13
C GLY A 428 11.94 -21.22 21.28
N LYS A 429 10.63 -21.17 20.97
CA LYS A 429 9.76 -22.35 20.96
C LYS A 429 10.20 -23.38 19.92
N LEU A 430 10.69 -22.94 18.76
CA LEU A 430 11.22 -23.83 17.72
C LEU A 430 12.45 -24.59 18.24
N CYS A 431 13.39 -23.89 18.91
CA CYS A 431 14.55 -24.53 19.54
C CYS A 431 14.12 -25.59 20.57
N GLU A 432 13.17 -25.27 21.45
CA GLU A 432 12.67 -26.25 22.43
C GLU A 432 12.01 -27.46 21.77
N TYR A 433 11.20 -27.21 20.73
CA TYR A 433 10.53 -28.24 19.95
C TYR A 433 11.54 -29.21 19.32
N ILE A 434 12.58 -28.68 18.68
CA ILE A 434 13.64 -29.47 18.04
C ILE A 434 14.39 -30.32 19.06
N VAL A 435 14.88 -29.70 20.15
CA VAL A 435 15.66 -30.41 21.18
C VAL A 435 14.85 -31.55 21.78
N LEU A 436 13.61 -31.27 22.21
CA LEU A 436 12.78 -32.28 22.85
C LEU A 436 12.30 -33.36 21.88
N SER A 437 12.05 -33.03 20.61
CA SER A 437 11.62 -34.03 19.63
C SER A 437 12.76 -34.94 19.19
N LYS A 438 13.97 -34.40 18.94
CA LYS A 438 15.14 -35.24 18.62
C LYS A 438 15.57 -36.11 19.81
N ASN A 439 15.42 -35.64 21.04
CA ASN A 439 15.71 -36.45 22.24
C ASN A 439 14.65 -37.55 22.51
N LYS A 440 13.41 -37.39 22.05
CA LYS A 440 12.35 -38.41 22.19
C LYS A 440 12.49 -39.59 21.21
N LYS A 441 13.38 -39.50 20.21
CA LYS A 441 13.63 -40.55 19.21
C LYS A 441 14.19 -41.88 19.75
N THR A 442 14.41 -42.03 21.06
CA THR A 442 14.77 -43.31 21.66
C THR A 442 13.58 -44.24 21.95
N VAL A 443 12.32 -43.80 21.79
CA VAL A 443 11.14 -44.69 21.96
C VAL A 443 10.02 -44.38 20.95
N GLY A 444 10.12 -44.94 19.73
CA GLY A 444 8.98 -45.39 18.93
C GLY A 444 8.00 -44.38 18.29
N GLY A 445 8.32 -43.08 18.22
CA GLY A 445 7.47 -42.09 17.53
C GLY A 445 7.98 -41.74 16.12
N SER A 446 7.10 -41.72 15.11
CA SER A 446 7.41 -41.17 13.79
C SER A 446 7.76 -39.69 13.90
N ASP A 447 8.79 -39.25 13.17
CA ASP A 447 9.09 -37.84 13.03
C ASP A 447 7.89 -37.06 12.51
N THR A 448 7.68 -35.86 13.06
CA THR A 448 6.84 -34.87 12.40
C THR A 448 7.57 -34.34 11.17
N ASP A 449 6.83 -33.94 10.13
CA ASP A 449 7.40 -33.37 8.89
C ASP A 449 8.43 -32.27 9.19
N LEU A 450 8.16 -31.41 10.19
CA LEU A 450 9.08 -30.36 10.65
C LEU A 450 10.43 -30.88 11.14
N ILE A 451 10.49 -32.01 11.86
CA ILE A 451 11.77 -32.55 12.39
C ILE A 451 12.58 -33.21 11.28
N ALA A 452 11.91 -33.79 10.28
CA ALA A 452 12.59 -34.34 9.11
C ALA A 452 13.34 -33.26 8.31
N GLU A 453 12.85 -32.02 8.32
CA GLU A 453 13.46 -30.86 7.66
C GLU A 453 14.65 -30.26 8.44
N VAL A 454 14.85 -30.63 9.71
CA VAL A 454 15.89 -30.03 10.56
C VAL A 454 17.26 -30.66 10.29
N THR A 455 18.11 -29.90 9.61
CA THR A 455 19.52 -30.23 9.33
C THR A 455 20.46 -29.71 10.44
N ASN A 456 21.75 -30.10 10.37
CA ASN A 456 22.78 -29.54 11.27
C ASN A 456 22.95 -28.03 11.05
N SER A 457 22.91 -27.57 9.79
CA SER A 457 22.97 -26.13 9.46
C SER A 457 21.80 -25.36 10.07
N THR A 458 20.60 -25.94 10.07
CA THR A 458 19.43 -25.37 10.75
C THR A 458 19.68 -25.20 12.25
N ILE A 459 20.27 -26.21 12.90
CA ILE A 459 20.60 -26.16 14.33
C ILE A 459 21.66 -25.09 14.62
N GLU A 460 22.67 -24.97 13.77
CA GLU A 460 23.72 -23.95 13.88
C GLU A 460 23.17 -22.52 13.74
N LEU A 461 22.26 -22.29 12.78
CA LEU A 461 21.57 -20.99 12.63
C LEU A 461 20.77 -20.63 13.87
N LEU A 462 19.99 -21.58 14.40
CA LEU A 462 19.19 -21.39 15.62
C LEU A 462 20.07 -21.15 16.85
N TYR A 463 21.18 -21.88 16.96
CA TYR A 463 22.18 -21.68 18.00
C TYR A 463 22.75 -20.27 17.93
N GLY A 464 23.23 -19.85 16.75
CA GLY A 464 23.80 -18.53 16.50
C GLY A 464 22.82 -17.39 16.82
N TYR A 465 21.53 -17.59 16.53
CA TYR A 465 20.48 -16.64 16.94
C TYR A 465 20.30 -16.61 18.46
N LEU A 466 20.14 -17.77 19.10
CA LEU A 466 19.74 -17.86 20.52
C LEU A 466 20.82 -17.39 21.50
N ILE A 467 22.10 -17.41 21.10
CA ILE A 467 23.21 -16.89 21.92
C ILE A 467 23.29 -15.36 21.95
N LYS A 468 22.65 -14.67 20.99
CA LYS A 468 22.66 -13.20 20.92
C LYS A 468 22.13 -12.58 22.23
N PRO A 469 22.86 -11.66 22.86
CA PRO A 469 22.44 -11.05 24.13
C PRO A 469 21.04 -10.42 24.10
N GLU A 470 20.68 -9.81 22.98
CA GLU A 470 19.43 -9.07 22.77
C GLU A 470 18.17 -9.96 22.63
N VAL A 471 18.32 -11.27 22.40
CA VAL A 471 17.17 -12.18 22.20
C VAL A 471 16.41 -12.38 23.51
N LYS A 472 15.17 -11.91 23.56
CA LYS A 472 14.33 -11.95 24.76
C LYS A 472 13.42 -13.17 24.75
N TYR A 473 13.99 -14.32 25.11
CA TYR A 473 13.23 -15.55 25.29
C TYR A 473 13.44 -16.18 26.67
N LYS A 474 12.33 -16.51 27.34
CA LYS A 474 12.31 -17.30 28.58
C LYS A 474 11.80 -18.71 28.25
N PRO A 475 12.65 -19.74 28.32
CA PRO A 475 12.24 -21.09 28.00
C PRO A 475 11.11 -21.61 28.90
N LEU A 476 10.24 -22.44 28.33
CA LEU A 476 9.13 -23.11 29.02
C LEU A 476 9.54 -24.49 29.55
N ASN A 477 10.32 -25.24 28.75
CA ASN A 477 10.71 -26.61 29.08
C ASN A 477 12.16 -26.76 29.59
N PHE A 478 12.91 -25.65 29.66
CA PHE A 478 14.31 -25.63 30.09
C PHE A 478 14.49 -24.66 31.27
N ALA A 479 15.42 -24.97 32.18
CA ALA A 479 15.66 -24.15 33.37
C ALA A 479 16.12 -22.72 33.04
N SER A 480 16.83 -22.54 31.93
CA SER A 480 17.22 -21.22 31.43
C SER A 480 17.57 -21.24 29.95
N ARG A 481 17.68 -20.05 29.33
CA ARG A 481 18.16 -19.92 27.93
C ARG A 481 19.53 -20.57 27.74
N LYS A 482 20.43 -20.50 28.73
CA LYS A 482 21.75 -21.15 28.69
C LYS A 482 21.63 -22.68 28.60
N HIS A 483 20.69 -23.28 29.33
CA HIS A 483 20.46 -24.74 29.25
C HIS A 483 19.90 -25.14 27.89
N LEU A 484 18.98 -24.35 27.33
CA LEU A 484 18.45 -24.60 25.99
C LEU A 484 19.55 -24.49 24.92
N VAL A 485 20.39 -23.45 24.98
CA VAL A 485 21.54 -23.28 24.08
C VAL A 485 22.48 -24.48 24.14
N LYS A 486 22.80 -24.95 25.36
CA LYS A 486 23.65 -26.14 25.53
C LYS A 486 23.00 -27.38 24.90
N ALA A 487 21.73 -27.64 25.21
CA ALA A 487 21.03 -28.80 24.68
C ALA A 487 20.86 -28.76 23.16
N LEU A 488 20.78 -27.56 22.55
CA LEU A 488 20.77 -27.38 21.11
C LEU A 488 22.14 -27.69 20.49
N ALA A 489 23.24 -27.26 21.12
CA ALA A 489 24.60 -27.56 20.69
C ALA A 489 24.94 -29.06 20.79
N ASP A 490 24.43 -29.74 21.82
CA ASP A 490 24.61 -31.18 22.02
C ASP A 490 23.94 -32.04 20.92
N LEU A 491 23.05 -31.47 20.08
CA LEU A 491 22.42 -32.18 18.95
C LEU A 491 23.32 -32.32 17.71
N VAL A 492 24.36 -31.50 17.60
CA VAL A 492 25.30 -31.47 16.46
C VAL A 492 26.72 -31.87 16.87
N SER A 493 26.93 -32.12 18.16
CA SER A 493 28.15 -32.72 18.72
C SER A 493 28.08 -34.25 18.62
#